data_AF-A0A5N6Z997-F1
#
_entry.id   AF-A0A5N6Z997-F1
#
_cell.length_a   1.000
_cell.length_b   1.000
_cell.length_c   1.000
_cell.angle_alpha   90.00
_cell.angle_beta   90.00
_cell.angle_gamma   90.00
#
_symmetry.space_group_name_H-M   'P 1'
#
loop_
_entity.id
_entity.type
_entity.pdbx_description
1 polymer ?
#
loop_
_entity_poly.entity_id
_entity_poly.type
_entity_poly.pdbx_seq_one_letter_code
_entity_poly.pdbx_strand_id
1 'polypeptide(L)'
;MDLDRISSASAMLLLPPPPSASFEQCKNVYDPILSTVFTDLAKFNGTNHIAILDIALCLPGLHSPTCQPRAKLFKSLQGLLANIYRLIGIVSVENNIELDAPGGIDPRVILLDFDSVHLPEKDSLPVSPMGPILDLKTLAKSARLWDRIYYLDNQVGQNLATAFSSIYSQFKDPNAGTLHSISGASTWTPSKSIVVPDDSRESQTHHSVIVGGTFDHFHIGHKLLLTALALVLDPVRPTTPRKEVLLTIGVTGDELLVNKKYAECLESWNERCESAASFLTAIMDFYPPDKSAIHTERVTQPGPNGKYILINLVQLGLTLKFVQISDPFGPTITEENISAIVVSQETRSGGTAVNEERAKKGWKSLDVFEIDVLHSKDVSSSDFENFASKISSTDIRRQRMEQLEAKK
;
A
#
# COMPACT_ATOMS: atom_id res chain seq x y z
N MET A 1 -34.76 1.63 -9.35
CA MET A 1 -34.51 0.58 -8.37
C MET A 1 -33.23 -0.08 -8.81
N ASP A 2 -32.10 0.46 -8.36
CA ASP A 2 -30.81 -0.18 -8.61
C ASP A 2 -30.77 -1.41 -7.70
N LEU A 3 -30.71 -2.60 -8.30
CA LEU A 3 -30.52 -3.83 -7.52
C LEU A 3 -29.13 -3.74 -6.87
N ASP A 4 -29.08 -3.89 -5.55
CA ASP A 4 -27.83 -4.07 -4.82
C ASP A 4 -27.01 -5.21 -5.47
N ARG A 5 -25.73 -4.95 -5.79
CA ARG A 5 -24.84 -5.98 -6.33
C ARG A 5 -24.65 -7.10 -5.31
N ILE A 6 -24.49 -8.32 -5.81
CA ILE A 6 -24.18 -9.53 -5.01
C ILE A 6 -22.70 -9.53 -4.56
N SER A 7 -21.83 -8.77 -5.22
CA SER A 7 -20.40 -8.68 -4.95
C SER A 7 -19.89 -7.24 -4.96
N SER A 8 -18.84 -6.97 -4.19
CA SER A 8 -18.11 -5.69 -4.20
C SER A 8 -17.74 -5.25 -5.61
N ALA A 9 -17.94 -3.97 -5.91
CA ALA A 9 -17.36 -3.36 -7.10
C ALA A 9 -15.84 -3.35 -7.03
N SER A 10 -15.20 -3.61 -8.15
CA SER A 10 -13.75 -3.54 -8.32
C SER A 10 -13.43 -2.64 -9.51
N ALA A 11 -12.57 -1.66 -9.32
CA ALA A 11 -12.13 -0.79 -10.39
C ALA A 11 -10.63 -0.53 -10.33
N MET A 12 -10.07 -0.17 -11.49
CA MET A 12 -8.70 0.30 -11.61
C MET A 12 -8.67 1.72 -12.18
N LEU A 13 -7.82 2.59 -11.65
CA LEU A 13 -7.50 3.89 -12.23
C LEU A 13 -6.06 3.86 -12.77
N LEU A 14 -5.92 3.98 -14.09
CA LEU A 14 -4.64 4.20 -14.76
C LEU A 14 -4.27 5.69 -14.65
N LEU A 15 -3.42 6.02 -13.67
CA LEU A 15 -3.09 7.40 -13.33
C LEU A 15 -1.73 7.81 -13.94
N PRO A 16 -1.68 8.76 -14.89
CA PRO A 16 -0.42 9.24 -15.47
C PRO A 16 0.51 9.89 -14.43
N PRO A 17 1.81 10.03 -14.70
CA PRO A 17 2.75 10.61 -13.74
C PRO A 17 2.39 12.06 -13.38
N PRO A 18 2.61 12.49 -12.12
CA PRO A 18 2.22 13.83 -11.70
C PRO A 18 3.11 14.92 -12.33
N PRO A 19 2.67 16.18 -12.33
CA PRO A 19 3.51 17.29 -12.79
C PRO A 19 4.76 17.50 -11.92
N SER A 20 4.72 17.14 -10.63
CA SER A 20 5.88 17.13 -9.73
C SER A 20 5.62 16.28 -8.49
N ALA A 21 6.59 16.26 -7.55
CA ALA A 21 6.42 15.65 -6.23
C ALA A 21 5.73 16.57 -5.21
N SER A 22 5.38 17.81 -5.57
CA SER A 22 4.69 18.76 -4.69
C SER A 22 3.24 18.37 -4.48
N PHE A 23 2.78 18.39 -3.23
CA PHE A 23 1.38 18.09 -2.90
C PHE A 23 0.39 19.00 -3.66
N GLU A 24 0.62 20.31 -3.67
CA GLU A 24 -0.28 21.28 -4.32
C GLU A 24 -0.43 21.03 -5.82
N GLN A 25 0.68 20.75 -6.50
CA GLN A 25 0.64 20.44 -7.93
C GLN A 25 0.00 19.08 -8.21
N CYS A 26 0.19 18.08 -7.33
CA CYS A 26 -0.54 16.82 -7.40
C CYS A 26 -2.05 17.02 -7.17
N LYS A 27 -2.46 17.76 -6.13
CA LYS A 27 -3.87 18.05 -5.82
C LYS A 27 -4.57 18.70 -7.01
N ASN A 28 -4.00 19.78 -7.54
CA ASN A 28 -4.58 20.53 -8.67
C ASN A 28 -4.95 19.66 -9.88
N VAL A 29 -4.20 18.58 -10.10
CA VAL A 29 -4.39 17.69 -11.24
C VAL A 29 -5.25 16.48 -10.89
N TYR A 30 -5.00 15.84 -9.75
CA TYR A 30 -5.61 14.56 -9.39
C TYR A 30 -6.93 14.68 -8.63
N ASP A 31 -7.18 15.79 -7.96
CA ASP A 31 -8.43 16.03 -7.22
C ASP A 31 -9.68 15.84 -8.10
N PRO A 32 -9.85 16.53 -9.24
CA PRO A 32 -11.04 16.34 -10.07
C PRO A 32 -11.16 14.92 -10.65
N ILE A 33 -10.03 14.25 -10.88
CA ILE A 33 -9.96 12.89 -11.41
C ILE A 33 -10.47 11.92 -10.34
N LEU A 34 -9.91 11.98 -9.13
CA LEU A 34 -10.29 11.12 -8.02
C LEU A 34 -11.73 11.38 -7.59
N SER A 35 -12.18 12.65 -7.53
CA SER A 35 -13.58 13.00 -7.23
C SER A 35 -14.56 12.37 -8.23
N THR A 36 -14.22 12.40 -9.53
CA THR A 36 -15.03 11.75 -10.57
C THR A 36 -15.09 10.24 -10.39
N VAL A 37 -13.93 9.59 -10.19
CA VAL A 37 -13.85 8.13 -10.00
C VAL A 37 -14.58 7.69 -8.74
N PHE A 38 -14.39 8.41 -7.63
CA PHE A 38 -15.02 8.09 -6.36
C PHE A 38 -16.54 8.18 -6.46
N THR A 39 -17.04 9.26 -7.05
CA THR A 39 -18.49 9.46 -7.23
C THR A 39 -19.11 8.39 -8.13
N ASP A 40 -18.45 8.04 -9.24
CA ASP A 40 -18.94 7.02 -10.16
C ASP A 40 -18.90 5.61 -9.53
N LEU A 41 -17.80 5.27 -8.85
CA LEU A 41 -17.62 3.97 -8.22
C LEU A 41 -18.57 3.77 -7.02
N ALA A 42 -18.75 4.79 -6.19
CA ALA A 42 -19.68 4.74 -5.05
C ALA A 42 -21.13 4.49 -5.53
N LYS A 43 -21.56 5.15 -6.61
CA LYS A 43 -22.87 4.89 -7.24
C LYS A 43 -22.98 3.48 -7.78
N PHE A 44 -21.91 2.95 -8.36
CA PHE A 44 -21.89 1.62 -8.97
C PHE A 44 -21.88 0.48 -7.94
N ASN A 45 -21.28 0.70 -6.76
CA ASN A 45 -21.09 -0.33 -5.74
C ASN A 45 -22.35 -0.57 -4.87
N GLY A 46 -23.19 0.44 -4.66
CA GLY A 46 -24.29 0.37 -3.69
C GLY A 46 -23.83 0.58 -2.24
N THR A 47 -24.71 0.34 -1.26
CA THR A 47 -24.49 0.75 0.14
C THR A 47 -23.93 -0.32 1.05
N ASN A 48 -23.96 -1.60 0.66
CA ASN A 48 -23.70 -2.72 1.57
C ASN A 48 -22.31 -3.34 1.45
N HIS A 49 -21.56 -2.99 0.40
CA HIS A 49 -20.23 -3.54 0.11
C HIS A 49 -19.17 -2.45 0.14
N ILE A 50 -17.91 -2.83 0.24
CA ILE A 50 -16.77 -1.92 0.07
C ILE A 50 -16.28 -2.05 -1.37
N ALA A 51 -16.26 -0.95 -2.12
CA ALA A 51 -15.73 -0.94 -3.48
C ALA A 51 -14.21 -0.95 -3.45
N ILE A 52 -13.55 -1.78 -4.25
CA ILE A 52 -12.09 -1.76 -4.39
C ILE A 52 -11.71 -0.78 -5.50
N LEU A 53 -10.75 0.10 -5.22
CA LEU A 53 -10.14 0.97 -6.22
C LEU A 53 -8.62 0.78 -6.23
N ASP A 54 -8.11 0.06 -7.23
CA ASP A 54 -6.67 -0.05 -7.49
C ASP A 54 -6.21 1.18 -8.29
N ILE A 55 -5.38 2.04 -7.70
CA ILE A 55 -4.81 3.23 -8.34
C ILE A 55 -3.40 2.88 -8.83
N ALA A 56 -3.27 2.65 -10.13
CA ALA A 56 -1.99 2.36 -10.79
C ALA A 56 -1.30 3.67 -11.17
N LEU A 57 -0.46 4.18 -10.26
CA LEU A 57 0.30 5.42 -10.44
C LEU A 57 1.53 5.18 -11.31
N CYS A 58 1.50 5.71 -12.52
CA CYS A 58 2.58 5.57 -13.49
C CYS A 58 3.77 6.47 -13.12
N LEU A 59 4.95 5.88 -13.02
CA LEU A 59 6.22 6.56 -12.76
C LEU A 59 7.28 5.92 -13.66
N PRO A 60 7.78 6.62 -14.69
CA PRO A 60 8.75 6.04 -15.61
C PRO A 60 10.09 5.76 -14.92
N GLY A 61 10.71 4.62 -15.25
CA GLY A 61 12.10 4.31 -14.93
C GLY A 61 12.34 3.64 -13.58
N LEU A 62 11.30 3.18 -12.88
CA LEU A 62 11.44 2.55 -11.55
C LEU A 62 12.29 1.27 -11.55
N HIS A 63 12.35 0.53 -12.67
CA HIS A 63 13.20 -0.66 -12.82
C HIS A 63 14.59 -0.35 -13.40
N SER A 64 14.91 0.92 -13.66
CA SER A 64 16.25 1.31 -14.11
C SER A 64 17.32 0.83 -13.12
N PRO A 65 18.52 0.39 -13.58
CA PRO A 65 19.62 0.02 -12.69
C PRO A 65 20.01 1.11 -11.69
N THR A 66 19.83 2.39 -12.04
CA THR A 66 20.09 3.55 -11.15
C THR A 66 19.11 3.62 -9.97
N CYS A 67 17.94 2.99 -10.11
CA CYS A 67 16.87 2.95 -9.13
C CYS A 67 16.93 1.71 -8.23
N GLN A 68 18.00 0.92 -8.32
CA GLN A 68 18.22 -0.29 -7.51
C GLN A 68 19.36 -0.06 -6.49
N PRO A 69 19.27 -0.63 -5.27
CA PRO A 69 18.15 -1.37 -4.69
C PRO A 69 16.93 -0.48 -4.36
N ARG A 70 15.75 -1.09 -4.14
CA ARG A 70 14.48 -0.36 -3.95
C ARG A 70 14.54 0.67 -2.80
N ALA A 71 15.33 0.37 -1.76
CA ALA A 71 15.59 1.28 -0.63
C ALA A 71 16.10 2.68 -1.04
N LYS A 72 16.82 2.82 -2.16
CA LYS A 72 17.26 4.13 -2.67
C LYS A 72 16.09 5.03 -3.07
N LEU A 73 14.98 4.45 -3.49
CA LEU A 73 13.80 5.19 -3.94
C LEU A 73 12.87 5.56 -2.80
N PHE A 74 13.07 4.97 -1.61
CA PHE A 74 12.13 5.06 -0.49
C PHE A 74 11.73 6.49 -0.17
N LYS A 75 12.70 7.42 -0.05
CA LYS A 75 12.42 8.81 0.31
C LYS A 75 11.46 9.49 -0.67
N SER A 76 11.74 9.36 -1.97
CA SER A 76 10.94 9.98 -3.03
C SER A 76 9.58 9.30 -3.17
N LEU A 77 9.54 7.97 -3.14
CA LEU A 77 8.30 7.20 -3.33
C LEU A 77 7.37 7.28 -2.12
N GLN A 78 7.87 7.22 -0.89
CA GLN A 78 7.02 7.33 0.29
C GLN A 78 6.40 8.73 0.39
N GLY A 79 7.15 9.79 0.06
CA GLY A 79 6.63 11.16 0.05
C GLY A 79 5.51 11.33 -0.99
N LEU A 80 5.69 10.77 -2.18
CA LEU A 80 4.63 10.78 -3.19
C LEU A 80 3.41 9.95 -2.76
N LEU A 81 3.63 8.78 -2.18
CA LEU A 81 2.58 7.92 -1.67
C LEU A 81 1.77 8.61 -0.56
N ALA A 82 2.44 9.33 0.34
CA ALA A 82 1.80 10.15 1.36
C ALA A 82 0.93 11.24 0.74
N ASN A 83 1.40 11.92 -0.32
CA ASN A 83 0.60 12.91 -1.05
C ASN A 83 -0.67 12.30 -1.66
N ILE A 84 -0.57 11.10 -2.26
CA ILE A 84 -1.72 10.41 -2.87
C ILE A 84 -2.73 9.97 -1.81
N TYR A 85 -2.30 9.32 -0.72
CA TYR A 85 -3.23 8.94 0.35
C TYR A 85 -3.83 10.14 1.07
N ARG A 86 -3.08 11.25 1.19
CA ARG A 86 -3.61 12.51 1.68
C ARG A 86 -4.73 13.04 0.80
N LEU A 87 -4.50 13.07 -0.51
CA LEU A 87 -5.50 13.52 -1.47
C LEU A 87 -6.74 12.62 -1.48
N ILE A 88 -6.56 11.31 -1.39
CA ILE A 88 -7.65 10.34 -1.23
C ILE A 88 -8.51 10.67 0.01
N GLY A 89 -7.87 10.98 1.15
CA GLY A 89 -8.57 11.40 2.36
C GLY A 89 -9.39 12.67 2.14
N ILE A 90 -8.81 13.69 1.52
CA ILE A 90 -9.50 14.96 1.21
C ILE A 90 -10.70 14.73 0.29
N VAL A 91 -10.49 14.05 -0.84
CA VAL A 91 -11.53 13.73 -1.83
C VAL A 91 -12.66 12.92 -1.18
N SER A 92 -12.34 11.99 -0.29
CA SER A 92 -13.36 11.20 0.42
C SER A 92 -14.27 12.07 1.28
N VAL A 93 -13.71 13.05 2.01
CA VAL A 93 -14.46 13.97 2.86
C VAL A 93 -15.29 14.95 2.01
N GLU A 94 -14.68 15.56 0.99
CA GLU A 94 -15.34 16.52 0.10
C GLU A 94 -16.52 15.92 -0.66
N ASN A 95 -16.43 14.64 -1.03
CA ASN A 95 -17.50 13.94 -1.74
C ASN A 95 -18.44 13.15 -0.80
N ASN A 96 -18.23 13.22 0.52
CA ASN A 96 -19.00 12.46 1.52
C ASN A 96 -19.05 10.95 1.23
N ILE A 97 -17.89 10.37 0.90
CA ILE A 97 -17.71 8.95 0.60
C ILE A 97 -16.86 8.34 1.70
N GLU A 98 -17.34 7.26 2.31
CA GLU A 98 -16.57 6.56 3.32
C GLU A 98 -15.36 5.84 2.73
N LEU A 99 -14.32 5.70 3.54
CA LEU A 99 -13.15 4.89 3.22
C LEU A 99 -13.15 3.64 4.07
N ASP A 100 -12.82 2.50 3.46
CA ASP A 100 -12.59 1.23 4.18
C ASP A 100 -13.79 0.72 5.01
N ALA A 101 -14.99 1.21 4.70
CA ALA A 101 -16.23 0.87 5.38
C ALA A 101 -17.36 0.54 4.37
N PRO A 102 -18.42 -0.19 4.78
CA PRO A 102 -19.54 -0.52 3.91
C PRO A 102 -20.16 0.72 3.25
N GLY A 103 -20.42 0.64 1.95
CA GLY A 103 -20.88 1.76 1.12
C GLY A 103 -19.77 2.71 0.67
N GLY A 104 -18.55 2.51 1.18
CA GLY A 104 -17.36 3.28 0.86
C GLY A 104 -16.43 2.62 -0.15
N ILE A 105 -15.21 3.15 -0.22
CA ILE A 105 -14.15 2.73 -1.13
C ILE A 105 -12.92 2.29 -0.33
N ASP A 106 -12.31 1.18 -0.75
CA ASP A 106 -10.99 0.67 -0.36
C ASP A 106 -9.98 1.05 -1.46
N PRO A 107 -9.33 2.22 -1.36
CA PRO A 107 -8.33 2.64 -2.32
C PRO A 107 -6.96 2.02 -2.02
N ARG A 108 -6.29 1.52 -3.05
CA ARG A 108 -4.97 0.85 -2.97
C ARG A 108 -4.05 1.45 -4.02
N VAL A 109 -2.89 1.95 -3.63
CA VAL A 109 -1.93 2.55 -4.57
C VAL A 109 -0.89 1.52 -4.99
N ILE A 110 -0.73 1.34 -6.31
CA ILE A 110 0.27 0.48 -6.94
C ILE A 110 1.16 1.39 -7.80
N LEU A 111 2.48 1.20 -7.74
CA LEU A 111 3.43 1.98 -8.52
C LEU A 111 3.77 1.23 -9.81
N LEU A 112 3.65 1.93 -10.94
CA LEU A 112 3.75 1.31 -12.26
C LEU A 112 4.88 1.92 -13.09
N ASP A 113 5.86 1.10 -13.46
CA ASP A 113 6.90 1.49 -14.40
C ASP A 113 6.39 1.40 -15.84
N PHE A 114 6.14 2.57 -16.41
CA PHE A 114 5.59 2.71 -17.76
C PHE A 114 6.64 2.59 -18.88
N ASP A 115 7.94 2.78 -18.60
CA ASP A 115 8.99 2.75 -19.65
C ASP A 115 9.21 1.32 -20.19
N SER A 116 8.85 0.31 -19.39
CA SER A 116 8.93 -1.13 -19.71
C SER A 116 8.15 -1.55 -20.97
N VAL A 117 7.19 -0.75 -21.41
CA VAL A 117 6.34 -1.04 -22.59
C VAL A 117 7.14 -0.91 -23.89
N HIS A 118 8.13 -0.03 -23.92
CA HIS A 118 8.92 0.26 -25.12
C HIS A 118 10.13 -0.68 -25.30
N LEU A 119 10.41 -1.53 -24.30
CA LEU A 119 11.50 -2.50 -24.36
C LEU A 119 11.05 -3.82 -25.02
N PRO A 120 11.74 -4.30 -26.06
CA PRO A 120 11.50 -5.62 -26.66
C PRO A 120 11.62 -6.73 -25.62
N GLU A 121 10.73 -7.74 -25.64
CA GLU A 121 10.75 -8.85 -24.68
C GLU A 121 12.07 -9.63 -24.63
N LYS A 122 12.86 -9.60 -25.71
CA LYS A 122 14.18 -10.26 -25.78
C LYS A 122 15.28 -9.55 -25.00
N ASP A 123 15.11 -8.26 -24.72
CA ASP A 123 16.10 -7.41 -24.05
C ASP A 123 15.72 -7.08 -22.59
N SER A 124 14.50 -7.43 -22.17
CA SER A 124 14.03 -7.25 -20.79
C SER A 124 14.42 -8.43 -19.91
N LEU A 125 15.19 -8.16 -18.85
CA LEU A 125 15.37 -9.12 -17.76
C LEU A 125 14.01 -9.48 -17.15
N PRO A 126 13.81 -10.73 -16.66
CA PRO A 126 12.57 -11.11 -15.99
C PRO A 126 12.36 -10.22 -14.76
N VAL A 127 11.34 -9.36 -14.83
CA VAL A 127 10.92 -8.49 -13.73
C VAL A 127 10.14 -9.34 -12.73
N SER A 128 10.43 -9.18 -11.44
CA SER A 128 9.69 -9.87 -10.41
C SER A 128 8.24 -9.38 -10.41
N PRO A 129 7.23 -10.27 -10.40
CA PRO A 129 5.83 -9.87 -10.28
C PRO A 129 5.45 -9.42 -8.85
N MET A 130 6.44 -9.26 -7.98
CA MET A 130 6.28 -8.78 -6.61
C MET A 130 6.07 -7.27 -6.59
N GLY A 131 4.93 -6.85 -6.07
CA GLY A 131 4.65 -5.44 -5.82
C GLY A 131 5.56 -4.80 -4.75
N PRO A 132 5.28 -3.55 -4.34
CA PRO A 132 4.23 -2.67 -4.84
C PRO A 132 4.65 -1.89 -6.10
N ILE A 133 5.87 -2.15 -6.62
CA ILE A 133 6.39 -1.62 -7.88
C ILE A 133 6.29 -2.71 -8.95
N LEU A 134 5.52 -2.44 -10.00
CA LEU A 134 5.27 -3.37 -11.11
C LEU A 134 5.60 -2.73 -12.44
N ASP A 135 5.81 -3.55 -13.47
CA ASP A 135 5.77 -3.08 -14.85
C ASP A 135 4.35 -3.22 -15.45
N LEU A 136 4.07 -2.50 -16.54
CA LEU A 136 2.74 -2.52 -17.17
C LEU A 136 2.35 -3.93 -17.63
N LYS A 137 3.32 -4.71 -18.12
CA LYS A 137 3.11 -6.07 -18.63
C LYS A 137 2.63 -7.00 -17.52
N THR A 138 3.23 -6.93 -16.33
CA THR A 138 2.88 -7.73 -15.15
C THR A 138 1.48 -7.39 -14.68
N LEU A 139 1.16 -6.10 -14.53
CA LEU A 139 -0.18 -5.66 -14.13
C LEU A 139 -1.25 -6.15 -15.11
N ALA A 140 -1.01 -5.98 -16.42
CA ALA A 140 -1.94 -6.42 -17.47
C ALA A 140 -2.07 -7.96 -17.56
N LYS A 141 -1.02 -8.71 -17.21
CA LYS A 141 -1.04 -10.19 -17.20
C LYS A 141 -1.57 -10.79 -15.89
N SER A 142 -1.83 -9.97 -14.86
CA SER A 142 -2.27 -10.44 -13.53
C SER A 142 -3.63 -11.13 -13.52
N ALA A 143 -4.40 -11.02 -14.62
CA ALA A 143 -5.76 -11.55 -14.74
C ALA A 143 -6.73 -11.08 -13.63
N ARG A 144 -6.38 -9.99 -12.94
CA ARG A 144 -7.29 -9.36 -11.96
C ARG A 144 -8.56 -8.89 -12.65
N LEU A 145 -9.67 -9.11 -11.96
CA LEU A 145 -11.00 -8.74 -12.41
C LEU A 145 -11.32 -7.33 -11.91
N TRP A 146 -11.36 -6.38 -12.85
CA TRP A 146 -11.89 -5.06 -12.63
C TRP A 146 -13.19 -4.93 -13.42
N ASP A 147 -14.25 -4.48 -12.77
CA ASP A 147 -15.53 -4.16 -13.41
C ASP A 147 -15.41 -2.90 -14.27
N ARG A 148 -14.50 -1.98 -13.90
CA ARG A 148 -14.24 -0.73 -14.62
C ARG A 148 -12.75 -0.38 -14.60
N ILE A 149 -12.22 0.04 -15.74
CA ILE A 149 -10.85 0.55 -15.86
C ILE A 149 -10.89 2.00 -16.31
N TYR A 150 -10.63 2.92 -15.39
CA TYR A 150 -10.62 4.35 -15.65
C TYR A 150 -9.29 4.80 -16.25
N TYR A 151 -9.39 5.70 -17.23
CA TYR A 151 -8.23 6.39 -17.81
C TYR A 151 -8.61 7.83 -18.21
N LEU A 152 -7.61 8.70 -18.38
CA LEU A 152 -7.86 10.08 -18.77
C LEU A 152 -8.06 10.22 -20.28
N ASP A 153 -9.04 11.03 -20.68
CA ASP A 153 -9.28 11.36 -22.08
C ASP A 153 -8.38 12.50 -22.59
N ASN A 154 -7.07 12.38 -22.33
CA ASN A 154 -6.05 13.26 -22.88
C ASN A 154 -4.94 12.41 -23.51
N GLN A 155 -4.00 13.04 -24.21
CA GLN A 155 -2.97 12.30 -24.96
C GLN A 155 -2.19 11.31 -24.08
N VAL A 156 -1.84 11.69 -22.85
CA VAL A 156 -1.05 10.84 -21.94
C VAL A 156 -1.89 9.66 -21.44
N GLY A 157 -3.13 9.93 -21.03
CA GLY A 157 -4.05 8.89 -20.58
C GLY A 157 -4.45 7.90 -21.68
N GLN A 158 -4.71 8.37 -22.90
CA GLN A 158 -5.03 7.52 -24.05
C GLN A 158 -3.85 6.63 -24.44
N ASN A 159 -2.62 7.15 -24.41
CA ASN A 159 -1.42 6.35 -24.68
C ASN A 159 -1.27 5.22 -23.65
N LEU A 160 -1.45 5.54 -22.37
CA LEU A 160 -1.39 4.57 -21.27
C LEU A 160 -2.49 3.50 -21.39
N ALA A 161 -3.74 3.93 -21.65
CA ALA A 161 -4.87 3.04 -21.84
C ALA A 161 -4.68 2.10 -23.04
N THR A 162 -4.17 2.62 -24.16
CA THR A 162 -3.88 1.83 -25.36
C THR A 162 -2.79 0.79 -25.08
N ALA A 163 -1.69 1.21 -24.45
CA ALA A 163 -0.61 0.32 -24.06
C ALA A 163 -1.11 -0.81 -23.15
N PHE A 164 -1.87 -0.46 -22.10
CA PHE A 164 -2.44 -1.44 -21.18
C PHE A 164 -3.39 -2.41 -21.89
N SER A 165 -4.36 -1.88 -22.63
CA SER A 165 -5.40 -2.67 -23.30
C SER A 165 -4.84 -3.60 -24.37
N SER A 166 -3.75 -3.22 -25.04
CA SER A 166 -3.10 -4.08 -26.05
C SER A 166 -2.61 -5.40 -25.48
N ILE A 167 -2.22 -5.41 -24.20
CA ILE A 167 -1.77 -6.60 -23.47
C ILE A 167 -2.97 -7.22 -22.75
N TYR A 168 -3.70 -6.42 -21.96
CA TYR A 168 -4.80 -6.90 -21.13
C TYR A 168 -5.88 -7.64 -21.93
N SER A 169 -6.21 -7.19 -23.14
CA SER A 169 -7.21 -7.86 -23.99
C SER A 169 -6.88 -9.32 -24.33
N GLN A 170 -5.60 -9.71 -24.28
CA GLN A 170 -5.14 -11.07 -24.55
C GLN A 170 -5.23 -11.99 -23.32
N PHE A 171 -5.22 -11.42 -22.12
CA PHE A 171 -5.14 -12.14 -20.84
C PHE A 171 -6.35 -11.92 -19.93
N LYS A 172 -7.24 -10.98 -20.28
CA LYS A 172 -8.41 -10.65 -19.47
C LYS A 172 -9.41 -11.80 -19.46
N ASP A 173 -10.11 -11.93 -18.34
CA ASP A 173 -11.29 -12.77 -18.28
C ASP A 173 -12.36 -12.26 -19.27
N PRO A 174 -13.13 -13.15 -19.92
CA PRO A 174 -14.23 -12.74 -20.80
C PRO A 174 -15.24 -11.80 -20.14
N ASN A 175 -15.42 -11.88 -18.81
CA ASN A 175 -16.31 -11.04 -18.02
C ASN A 175 -15.63 -9.81 -17.44
N ALA A 176 -14.35 -9.56 -17.75
CA ALA A 176 -13.65 -8.37 -17.30
C ALA A 176 -14.29 -7.10 -17.85
N GLY A 177 -14.27 -6.06 -17.03
CA GLY A 177 -14.84 -4.76 -17.29
C GLY A 177 -14.26 -4.02 -18.49
N THR A 178 -14.96 -2.95 -18.86
CA THR A 178 -14.57 -2.08 -19.98
C THR A 178 -13.68 -0.94 -19.54
N LEU A 179 -13.00 -0.32 -20.51
CA LEU A 179 -12.31 0.94 -20.29
C LEU A 179 -13.33 2.09 -20.23
N HIS A 180 -13.16 2.99 -19.26
CA HIS A 180 -13.99 4.16 -19.02
C HIS A 180 -13.13 5.42 -19.07
N SER A 181 -13.40 6.30 -20.03
CA SER A 181 -12.69 7.57 -20.13
C SER A 181 -13.21 8.58 -19.11
N ILE A 182 -12.29 9.34 -18.51
CA ILE A 182 -12.58 10.50 -17.67
C ILE A 182 -12.41 11.74 -18.55
N SER A 183 -13.53 12.32 -18.97
CA SER A 183 -13.58 13.55 -19.76
C SER A 183 -13.28 14.78 -18.90
N GLY A 184 -12.76 15.84 -19.51
CA GLY A 184 -12.52 17.13 -18.85
C GLY A 184 -11.27 17.18 -17.96
N ALA A 185 -10.45 16.13 -17.94
CA ALA A 185 -9.17 16.16 -17.24
C ALA A 185 -8.20 17.13 -17.94
N SER A 186 -7.64 18.07 -17.17
CA SER A 186 -6.61 18.99 -17.64
C SER A 186 -5.44 18.22 -18.25
N THR A 187 -4.80 18.79 -19.27
CA THR A 187 -3.51 18.26 -19.77
C THR A 187 -2.39 18.96 -19.02
N TRP A 188 -1.44 18.20 -18.50
CA TRP A 188 -0.22 18.72 -17.89
C TRP A 188 1.00 18.05 -18.51
N THR A 189 2.17 18.64 -18.31
CA THR A 189 3.44 18.01 -18.65
C THR A 189 3.91 17.18 -17.46
N PRO A 190 3.99 15.85 -17.57
CA PRO A 190 4.53 15.02 -16.50
C PRO A 190 6.00 15.38 -16.26
N SER A 191 6.44 15.40 -14.99
CA SER A 191 7.87 15.59 -14.71
C SER A 191 8.64 14.31 -15.06
N LYS A 192 9.78 14.50 -15.72
CA LYS A 192 10.69 13.40 -16.08
C LYS A 192 11.53 12.90 -14.89
N SER A 193 11.53 13.61 -13.77
CA SER A 193 12.42 13.35 -12.62
C SER A 193 11.67 13.49 -11.29
N ILE A 194 10.52 12.82 -11.18
CA ILE A 194 9.71 12.80 -9.93
C ILE A 194 10.39 11.93 -8.88
N VAL A 195 10.99 10.83 -9.33
CA VAL A 195 11.65 9.86 -8.47
C VAL A 195 13.15 10.10 -8.54
N VAL A 196 13.72 10.53 -7.42
CA VAL A 196 15.17 10.76 -7.28
C VAL A 196 15.74 9.67 -6.36
N PRO A 197 16.69 8.85 -6.83
CA PRO A 197 17.42 7.92 -5.97
C PRO A 197 18.21 8.66 -4.90
N ASP A 198 18.20 8.14 -3.67
CA ASP A 198 19.01 8.64 -2.57
C ASP A 198 20.40 7.98 -2.62
N ASP A 199 21.33 8.61 -3.34
CA ASP A 199 22.71 8.14 -3.47
C ASP A 199 23.51 8.23 -2.17
N SER A 200 22.98 8.89 -1.13
CA SER A 200 23.62 8.92 0.20
C SER A 200 23.42 7.62 0.98
N ARG A 201 22.46 6.78 0.58
CA ARG A 201 22.23 5.47 1.20
C ARG A 201 23.17 4.42 0.62
N GLU A 202 23.72 3.58 1.50
CA GLU A 202 24.47 2.41 1.10
C GLU A 202 23.64 1.54 0.13
N SER A 203 24.28 0.92 -0.86
CA SER A 203 23.60 0.07 -1.85
C SER A 203 23.25 -1.32 -1.29
N GLN A 204 22.68 -1.35 -0.07
CA GLN A 204 22.27 -2.57 0.61
C GLN A 204 20.88 -2.99 0.16
N THR A 205 20.72 -4.28 -0.16
CA THR A 205 19.41 -4.88 -0.40
C THR A 205 18.79 -5.36 0.90
N HIS A 206 17.47 -5.28 0.99
CA HIS A 206 16.72 -5.74 2.16
C HIS A 206 15.78 -6.89 1.81
N HIS A 207 16.02 -8.05 2.41
CA HIS A 207 15.16 -9.23 2.27
C HIS A 207 14.39 -9.57 3.55
N SER A 208 14.67 -8.87 4.66
CA SER A 208 13.93 -9.00 5.92
C SER A 208 13.71 -7.62 6.49
N VAL A 209 12.47 -7.16 6.45
CA VAL A 209 12.03 -5.82 6.86
C VAL A 209 10.87 -5.95 7.83
N ILE A 210 10.85 -5.08 8.85
CA ILE A 210 9.82 -5.09 9.88
C ILE A 210 9.11 -3.75 10.05
N VAL A 211 7.85 -3.81 10.44
CA VAL A 211 7.10 -2.69 11.01
C VAL A 211 6.35 -3.16 12.25
N GLY A 212 6.15 -2.27 13.22
CA GLY A 212 5.30 -2.51 14.40
C GLY A 212 4.12 -1.55 14.43
N GLY A 213 2.96 -2.02 14.89
CA GLY A 213 1.76 -1.20 15.00
C GLY A 213 0.59 -1.93 15.63
N THR A 214 -0.47 -1.18 15.96
CA THR A 214 -1.71 -1.78 16.44
C THR A 214 -2.54 -2.32 15.28
N PHE A 215 -2.60 -1.64 14.13
CA PHE A 215 -3.39 -2.04 12.95
C PHE A 215 -4.89 -2.24 13.25
N ASP A 216 -5.43 -1.44 14.16
CA ASP A 216 -6.84 -1.47 14.58
C ASP A 216 -7.67 -0.51 13.73
N HIS A 217 -8.86 -0.96 13.32
CA HIS A 217 -9.74 -0.28 12.37
C HIS A 217 -8.95 0.14 11.14
N PHE A 218 -8.59 -0.84 10.31
CA PHE A 218 -7.71 -0.65 9.17
C PHE A 218 -8.14 0.53 8.28
N HIS A 219 -7.19 1.42 7.94
CA HIS A 219 -7.46 2.71 7.31
C HIS A 219 -6.27 3.18 6.47
N ILE A 220 -6.41 4.28 5.72
CA ILE A 220 -5.39 4.78 4.78
C ILE A 220 -4.00 5.05 5.43
N GLY A 221 -3.94 5.45 6.70
CA GLY A 221 -2.68 5.54 7.44
C GLY A 221 -1.92 4.21 7.57
N HIS A 222 -2.64 3.10 7.84
CA HIS A 222 -2.06 1.75 7.84
C HIS A 222 -1.62 1.33 6.43
N LYS A 223 -2.40 1.70 5.40
CA LYS A 223 -2.05 1.43 4.01
C LYS A 223 -0.75 2.12 3.60
N LEU A 224 -0.60 3.41 3.92
CA LEU A 224 0.64 4.16 3.70
C LEU A 224 1.83 3.45 4.36
N LEU A 225 1.70 3.09 5.65
CA LEU A 225 2.76 2.42 6.40
C LEU A 225 3.14 1.04 5.83
N LEU A 226 2.15 0.22 5.47
CA LEU A 226 2.38 -1.13 4.93
C LEU A 226 2.89 -1.09 3.48
N THR A 227 2.44 -0.16 2.64
CA THR A 227 3.03 0.05 1.32
C THR A 227 4.47 0.56 1.46
N ALA A 228 4.76 1.46 2.40
CA ALA A 228 6.13 1.92 2.67
C ALA A 228 7.05 0.78 3.15
N LEU A 229 6.57 -0.11 4.03
CA LEU A 229 7.25 -1.37 4.37
C LEU A 229 7.63 -2.15 3.11
N ALA A 230 6.67 -2.34 2.21
CA ALA A 230 6.86 -3.09 0.98
C ALA A 230 7.81 -2.40 -0.03
N LEU A 231 7.95 -1.07 0.02
CA LEU A 231 8.91 -0.31 -0.79
C LEU A 231 10.37 -0.56 -0.39
N VAL A 232 10.63 -0.91 0.87
CA VAL A 232 12.00 -1.20 1.34
C VAL A 232 12.46 -2.59 0.89
N LEU A 233 11.52 -3.52 0.70
CA LEU A 233 11.79 -4.92 0.40
C LEU A 233 12.24 -5.12 -1.05
N ASP A 234 13.44 -5.69 -1.23
CA ASP A 234 13.93 -6.10 -2.54
C ASP A 234 13.39 -7.49 -2.93
N PRO A 235 12.98 -7.68 -4.21
CA PRO A 235 12.46 -8.96 -4.67
C PRO A 235 13.58 -10.01 -4.81
N VAL A 236 13.20 -11.29 -4.68
CA VAL A 236 14.09 -12.42 -5.00
C VAL A 236 14.49 -12.34 -6.48
N ARG A 237 15.78 -12.37 -6.76
CA ARG A 237 16.29 -12.47 -8.15
C ARG A 237 16.65 -13.94 -8.44
N PRO A 238 16.56 -14.41 -9.70
CA PRO A 238 16.95 -15.78 -10.05
C PRO A 238 18.40 -16.12 -9.67
N THR A 239 19.25 -15.10 -9.56
CA THR A 239 20.67 -15.22 -9.23
C THR A 239 20.97 -15.17 -7.73
N THR A 240 19.99 -14.87 -6.87
CA THR A 240 20.19 -14.88 -5.42
C THR A 240 19.99 -16.30 -4.88
N PRO A 241 20.94 -16.86 -4.11
CA PRO A 241 20.74 -18.14 -3.43
C PRO A 241 19.49 -18.04 -2.56
N ARG A 242 18.69 -19.11 -2.48
CA ARG A 242 17.41 -19.23 -1.73
C ARG A 242 17.48 -18.53 -0.36
N LYS A 243 17.24 -17.23 -0.34
CA LYS A 243 17.11 -16.43 0.87
C LYS A 243 15.65 -16.05 0.89
N GLU A 244 14.95 -16.56 1.89
CA GLU A 244 13.54 -16.22 2.09
C GLU A 244 13.42 -14.71 2.22
N VAL A 245 12.48 -14.13 1.46
CA VAL A 245 12.13 -12.73 1.56
C VAL A 245 10.96 -12.64 2.55
N LEU A 246 11.11 -11.78 3.55
CA LEU A 246 10.24 -11.73 4.72
C LEU A 246 9.82 -10.30 5.01
N LEU A 247 8.51 -10.10 5.09
CA LEU A 247 7.91 -8.93 5.73
C LEU A 247 7.39 -9.35 7.10
N THR A 248 7.91 -8.72 8.16
CA THR A 248 7.42 -8.94 9.52
C THR A 248 6.53 -7.78 9.95
N ILE A 249 5.34 -8.08 10.45
CA ILE A 249 4.37 -7.13 10.94
C ILE A 249 4.13 -7.46 12.41
N GLY A 250 4.70 -6.64 13.29
CA GLY A 250 4.46 -6.71 14.73
C GLY A 250 3.10 -6.11 15.06
N VAL A 251 2.14 -6.95 15.45
CA VAL A 251 0.77 -6.56 15.78
C VAL A 251 0.60 -6.61 17.28
N THR A 252 0.28 -5.46 17.91
CA THR A 252 0.23 -5.34 19.37
C THR A 252 -0.73 -6.35 20.00
N GLY A 253 -0.24 -7.10 20.99
CA GLY A 253 -1.01 -7.96 21.89
C GLY A 253 -1.62 -7.18 23.05
N ASP A 254 -2.35 -7.89 23.90
CA ASP A 254 -3.19 -7.30 24.95
C ASP A 254 -2.36 -6.50 25.96
N GLU A 255 -1.11 -6.90 26.21
CA GLU A 255 -0.17 -6.25 27.12
C GLU A 255 0.13 -4.79 26.72
N LEU A 256 0.11 -4.49 25.41
CA LEU A 256 0.37 -3.16 24.88
C LEU A 256 -0.92 -2.35 24.61
N LEU A 257 -2.09 -2.93 24.90
CA LEU A 257 -3.40 -2.33 24.63
C LEU A 257 -4.11 -1.81 25.89
N VAL A 258 -3.58 -2.08 27.09
CA VAL A 258 -4.21 -1.80 28.40
C VAL A 258 -4.69 -0.34 28.55
N ASN A 259 -3.98 0.62 27.97
CA ASN A 259 -4.29 2.05 28.10
C ASN A 259 -5.02 2.66 26.88
N LYS A 260 -5.50 1.83 25.94
CA LYS A 260 -6.18 2.34 24.74
C LYS A 260 -7.58 2.84 25.09
N LYS A 261 -7.89 4.07 24.65
CA LYS A 261 -9.22 4.65 24.77
C LYS A 261 -10.24 3.82 23.98
N TYR A 262 -11.46 3.68 24.53
CA TYR A 262 -12.57 2.95 23.91
C TYR A 262 -12.22 1.47 23.62
N ALA A 263 -11.60 0.80 24.59
CA ALA A 263 -11.08 -0.56 24.45
C ALA A 263 -12.16 -1.59 24.04
N GLU A 264 -13.42 -1.35 24.39
CA GLU A 264 -14.58 -2.18 24.00
C GLU A 264 -14.80 -2.23 22.48
N CYS A 265 -14.32 -1.23 21.74
CA CYS A 265 -14.39 -1.17 20.28
C CYS A 265 -13.11 -1.63 19.59
N LEU A 266 -12.13 -2.21 20.30
CA LEU A 266 -10.92 -2.73 19.67
C LEU A 266 -11.22 -4.00 18.86
N GLU A 267 -10.60 -4.09 17.69
CA GLU A 267 -10.59 -5.33 16.91
C GLU A 267 -9.69 -6.38 17.57
N SER A 268 -10.09 -7.65 17.46
CA SER A 268 -9.30 -8.77 17.94
C SER A 268 -7.95 -8.83 17.22
N TRP A 269 -6.96 -9.47 17.85
CA TRP A 269 -5.64 -9.66 17.22
C TRP A 269 -5.73 -10.37 15.86
N ASN A 270 -6.67 -11.29 15.68
CA ASN A 270 -6.87 -11.99 14.41
C ASN A 270 -7.43 -11.05 13.33
N GLU A 271 -8.47 -10.27 13.64
CA GLU A 271 -9.08 -9.32 12.68
C GLU A 271 -8.05 -8.29 12.19
N ARG A 272 -7.23 -7.76 13.11
CA ARG A 272 -6.17 -6.80 12.77
C ARG A 272 -5.09 -7.42 11.87
N CYS A 273 -4.70 -8.67 12.14
CA CYS A 273 -3.80 -9.42 11.26
C CYS A 273 -4.42 -9.68 9.88
N GLU A 274 -5.70 -10.08 9.84
CA GLU A 274 -6.41 -10.43 8.60
C GLU A 274 -6.58 -9.22 7.67
N SER A 275 -6.96 -8.06 8.22
CA SER A 275 -7.08 -6.82 7.45
C SER A 275 -5.75 -6.38 6.83
N ALA A 276 -4.67 -6.40 7.63
CA ALA A 276 -3.34 -6.06 7.15
C ALA A 276 -2.78 -7.09 6.14
N ALA A 277 -3.05 -8.39 6.35
CA ALA A 277 -2.69 -9.47 5.43
C ALA A 277 -3.41 -9.35 4.09
N SER A 278 -4.71 -9.08 4.11
CA SER A 278 -5.52 -8.86 2.93
C SER A 278 -4.97 -7.71 2.09
N PHE A 279 -4.67 -6.57 2.72
CA PHE A 279 -4.08 -5.41 2.04
C PHE A 279 -2.69 -5.72 1.47
N LEU A 280 -1.78 -6.29 2.25
CA LEU A 280 -0.43 -6.62 1.77
C LEU A 280 -0.48 -7.61 0.61
N THR A 281 -1.30 -8.66 0.71
CA THR A 281 -1.48 -9.62 -0.40
C THR A 281 -1.98 -8.90 -1.65
N ALA A 282 -2.97 -8.00 -1.49
CA ALA A 282 -3.54 -7.24 -2.60
C ALA A 282 -2.56 -6.29 -3.30
N ILE A 283 -1.53 -5.79 -2.62
CA ILE A 283 -0.51 -4.93 -3.24
C ILE A 283 0.81 -5.64 -3.55
N MET A 284 0.95 -6.92 -3.19
CA MET A 284 2.18 -7.70 -3.41
C MET A 284 2.02 -8.82 -4.44
N ASP A 285 0.88 -9.50 -4.47
CA ASP A 285 0.66 -10.66 -5.34
C ASP A 285 -0.12 -10.32 -6.62
N PHE A 286 0.62 -10.26 -7.73
CA PHE A 286 0.07 -10.05 -9.07
C PHE A 286 0.21 -11.30 -9.95
N TYR A 287 0.45 -12.47 -9.36
CA TYR A 287 0.27 -13.72 -10.10
C TYR A 287 -1.20 -13.91 -10.47
N PRO A 288 -1.49 -14.50 -11.65
CA PRO A 288 -2.82 -14.95 -12.00
C PRO A 288 -3.42 -15.86 -10.91
N PRO A 289 -4.71 -15.74 -10.57
CA PRO A 289 -5.32 -16.50 -9.48
C PRO A 289 -5.18 -18.03 -9.59
N ASP A 290 -5.13 -18.56 -10.81
CA ASP A 290 -4.91 -20.00 -11.10
C ASP A 290 -3.47 -20.46 -10.79
N LYS A 291 -2.53 -19.51 -10.68
CA LYS A 291 -1.11 -19.74 -10.44
C LYS A 291 -0.65 -19.29 -9.06
N SER A 292 -1.40 -18.44 -8.37
CA SER A 292 -1.13 -18.06 -6.98
C SER A 292 -1.36 -19.25 -6.05
N ALA A 293 -0.37 -19.57 -5.22
CA ALA A 293 -0.48 -20.50 -4.11
C ALA A 293 -0.11 -19.78 -2.81
N ILE A 294 -1.11 -19.65 -1.95
CA ILE A 294 -0.99 -19.02 -0.64
C ILE A 294 -1.10 -20.11 0.41
N HIS A 295 -0.08 -20.25 1.26
CA HIS A 295 -0.11 -21.17 2.39
C HIS A 295 -0.10 -20.38 3.70
N THR A 296 -1.14 -20.56 4.52
CA THR A 296 -1.25 -19.92 5.83
C THR A 296 -0.98 -20.93 6.94
N GLU A 297 -0.06 -20.60 7.83
CA GLU A 297 0.26 -21.37 9.03
C GLU A 297 0.06 -20.48 10.26
N ARG A 298 -0.64 -20.99 11.29
CA ARG A 298 -0.76 -20.33 12.59
C ARG A 298 0.09 -21.07 13.60
N VAL A 299 1.00 -20.35 14.24
CA VAL A 299 1.98 -20.92 15.16
C VAL A 299 1.80 -20.34 16.55
N THR A 300 1.91 -21.19 17.56
CA THR A 300 1.95 -20.79 18.97
C THR A 300 2.99 -21.64 19.68
N GLN A 301 4.03 -20.98 20.18
CA GLN A 301 5.14 -21.57 20.90
C GLN A 301 5.39 -20.81 22.21
N PRO A 302 5.94 -21.46 23.24
CA PRO A 302 6.34 -20.78 24.46
C PRO A 302 7.46 -19.75 24.19
N GLY A 303 7.43 -18.62 24.91
CA GLY A 303 8.45 -17.58 24.84
C GLY A 303 7.97 -16.26 24.19
N PRO A 304 8.81 -15.21 24.22
CA PRO A 304 8.47 -13.93 23.61
C PRO A 304 8.27 -14.10 22.11
N ASN A 305 7.30 -13.38 21.53
CA ASN A 305 6.97 -13.43 20.10
C ASN A 305 6.58 -14.83 19.58
N GLY A 306 6.21 -15.76 20.48
CA GLY A 306 5.90 -17.16 20.14
C GLY A 306 4.55 -17.37 19.45
N LYS A 307 3.69 -16.35 19.36
CA LYS A 307 2.41 -16.40 18.65
C LYS A 307 2.49 -15.59 17.36
N TYR A 308 2.33 -16.26 16.21
CA TYR A 308 2.40 -15.60 14.91
C TYR A 308 1.63 -16.36 13.82
N ILE A 309 1.32 -15.66 12.73
CA ILE A 309 0.73 -16.19 11.49
C ILE A 309 1.77 -16.01 10.39
N LEU A 310 2.05 -17.08 9.64
CA LEU A 310 2.85 -17.05 8.41
C LEU A 310 1.93 -17.17 7.21
N ILE A 311 2.05 -16.25 6.26
CA ILE A 311 1.36 -16.31 4.97
C ILE A 311 2.44 -16.36 3.89
N ASN A 312 2.61 -17.54 3.31
CA ASN A 312 3.60 -17.81 2.29
C ASN A 312 2.99 -17.61 0.91
N LEU A 313 3.46 -16.59 0.20
CA LEU A 313 3.14 -16.32 -1.21
C LEU A 313 4.18 -17.09 -2.05
N VAL A 314 3.90 -18.37 -2.30
CA VAL A 314 4.89 -19.37 -2.72
C VAL A 314 5.58 -18.98 -4.02
N GLN A 315 4.84 -18.49 -5.00
CA GLN A 315 5.35 -18.13 -6.33
C GLN A 315 6.23 -16.89 -6.28
N LEU A 316 6.01 -16.00 -5.31
CA LEU A 316 6.84 -14.82 -5.08
C LEU A 316 8.09 -15.12 -4.24
N GLY A 317 8.15 -16.27 -3.57
CA GLY A 317 9.16 -16.54 -2.55
C GLY A 317 9.10 -15.56 -1.38
N LEU A 318 7.92 -15.01 -1.10
CA LEU A 318 7.66 -13.99 -0.08
C LEU A 318 6.85 -14.58 1.06
N THR A 319 7.29 -14.32 2.29
CA THR A 319 6.54 -14.64 3.51
C THR A 319 6.09 -13.35 4.20
N LEU A 320 4.81 -13.28 4.54
CA LEU A 320 4.27 -12.27 5.45
C LEU A 320 4.15 -12.91 6.83
N LYS A 321 4.87 -12.39 7.82
CA LYS A 321 4.86 -12.88 9.21
C LYS A 321 4.17 -11.85 10.10
N PHE A 322 2.97 -12.17 10.55
CA PHE A 322 2.23 -11.38 11.53
C PHE A 322 2.52 -11.93 12.92
N VAL A 323 3.26 -11.18 13.74
CA VAL A 323 3.71 -11.62 15.06
C VAL A 323 3.03 -10.81 16.15
N GLN A 324 2.52 -11.48 17.18
CA GLN A 324 1.99 -10.81 18.35
C GLN A 324 3.16 -10.23 19.15
N ILE A 325 3.17 -8.91 19.32
CA ILE A 325 4.17 -8.22 20.14
C ILE A 325 3.56 -7.83 21.49
N SER A 326 4.21 -8.22 22.58
CA SER A 326 3.78 -7.91 23.95
C SER A 326 4.70 -6.90 24.64
N ASP A 327 5.78 -6.49 23.98
CA ASP A 327 6.73 -5.47 24.44
C ASP A 327 7.11 -4.50 23.30
N PRO A 328 7.69 -3.33 23.61
CA PRO A 328 8.03 -2.32 22.61
C PRO A 328 9.07 -2.73 21.54
N PHE A 329 9.86 -3.77 21.79
CA PHE A 329 10.91 -4.23 20.87
C PHE A 329 10.40 -5.34 19.94
N GLY A 330 9.49 -6.19 20.42
CA GLY A 330 8.98 -7.32 19.64
C GLY A 330 10.12 -8.21 19.12
N PRO A 331 10.08 -8.70 17.87
CA PRO A 331 11.11 -9.61 17.38
C PRO A 331 12.44 -8.91 17.04
N THR A 332 12.51 -7.58 17.07
CA THR A 332 13.70 -6.83 16.60
C THR A 332 14.97 -7.08 17.42
N ILE A 333 14.82 -7.59 18.64
CA ILE A 333 15.91 -7.94 19.57
C ILE A 333 16.00 -9.45 19.84
N THR A 334 15.17 -10.25 19.17
CA THR A 334 15.19 -11.74 19.22
C THR A 334 15.53 -12.36 17.87
N GLU A 335 15.35 -11.63 16.76
CA GLU A 335 15.65 -12.07 15.39
C GLU A 335 16.74 -11.18 14.79
N GLU A 336 17.97 -11.70 14.73
CA GLU A 336 19.14 -10.93 14.30
C GLU A 336 19.13 -10.61 12.79
N ASN A 337 18.52 -11.47 11.98
CA ASN A 337 18.47 -11.40 10.52
C ASN A 337 17.60 -10.28 9.95
N ILE A 338 16.83 -9.58 10.77
CA ILE A 338 16.10 -8.38 10.37
C ILE A 338 17.11 -7.30 10.00
N SER A 339 16.93 -6.68 8.82
CA SER A 339 17.89 -5.74 8.25
C SER A 339 17.41 -4.28 8.25
N ALA A 340 16.09 -4.07 8.28
CA ALA A 340 15.50 -2.74 8.25
C ALA A 340 14.20 -2.68 9.04
N ILE A 341 13.91 -1.50 9.58
CA ILE A 341 12.66 -1.19 10.27
C ILE A 341 12.01 0.03 9.63
N VAL A 342 10.71 -0.05 9.36
CA VAL A 342 9.89 1.09 8.94
C VAL A 342 9.17 1.65 10.16
N VAL A 343 9.26 2.96 10.35
CA VAL A 343 8.65 3.69 11.47
C VAL A 343 7.85 4.88 10.94
N SER A 344 6.81 5.28 11.67
CA SER A 344 6.19 6.59 11.48
C SER A 344 6.91 7.62 12.35
N GLN A 345 6.54 8.89 12.19
CA GLN A 345 7.01 9.93 13.11
C GLN A 345 6.66 9.64 14.57
N GLU A 346 5.52 8.99 14.83
CA GLU A 346 5.09 8.59 16.17
C GLU A 346 5.97 7.48 16.78
N THR A 347 6.51 6.59 15.94
CA THR A 347 7.32 5.44 16.37
C THR A 347 8.82 5.61 16.11
N ARG A 348 9.25 6.81 15.70
CA ARG A 348 10.66 7.15 15.45
C ARG A 348 11.58 6.82 16.64
N SER A 349 11.17 7.20 17.85
CA SER A 349 11.94 6.93 19.08
C SER A 349 12.05 5.43 19.37
N GLY A 350 11.04 4.64 18.99
CA GLY A 350 11.07 3.19 19.07
C GLY A 350 12.17 2.59 18.20
N GLY A 351 12.33 3.07 16.97
CA GLY A 351 13.42 2.66 16.09
C GLY A 351 14.82 2.95 16.66
N THR A 352 14.99 4.10 17.32
CA THR A 352 16.23 4.43 18.04
C THR A 352 16.48 3.48 19.20
N ALA A 353 15.48 3.24 20.06
CA ALA A 353 15.59 2.34 21.20
C ALA A 353 15.92 0.89 20.79
N VAL A 354 15.33 0.41 19.69
CA VAL A 354 15.65 -0.90 19.11
C VAL A 354 17.13 -1.00 18.76
N ASN A 355 17.71 0.02 18.10
CA ASN A 355 19.11 0.00 17.72
C ASN A 355 20.06 0.09 18.93
N GLU A 356 19.67 0.81 20.00
CA GLU A 356 20.41 0.80 21.26
C GLU A 356 20.44 -0.59 21.91
N GLU A 357 19.30 -1.30 21.94
CA GLU A 357 19.25 -2.69 22.45
C GLU A 357 20.02 -3.68 21.58
N ARG A 358 19.96 -3.52 20.25
CA ARG A 358 20.75 -4.35 19.32
C ARG A 358 22.26 -4.12 19.53
N ALA A 359 22.68 -2.88 19.76
CA ALA A 359 24.08 -2.57 20.05
C ALA A 359 24.58 -3.23 21.35
N LYS A 360 23.74 -3.27 22.40
CA LYS A 360 24.06 -3.99 23.66
C LYS A 360 24.28 -5.50 23.44
N LYS A 361 23.63 -6.08 22.42
CA LYS A 361 23.78 -7.49 22.01
C LYS A 361 24.93 -7.72 21.02
N GLY A 362 25.60 -6.66 20.56
CA GLY A 362 26.63 -6.74 19.51
C GLY A 362 26.07 -7.00 18.11
N TRP A 363 24.78 -6.77 17.90
CA TRP A 363 24.11 -6.97 16.60
C TRP A 363 24.23 -5.74 15.71
N LYS A 364 24.17 -5.94 14.38
CA LYS A 364 24.11 -4.82 13.42
C LYS A 364 22.84 -4.00 13.65
N SER A 365 22.97 -2.67 13.66
CA SER A 365 21.83 -1.76 13.65
C SER A 365 20.91 -2.01 12.45
N LEU A 366 19.61 -1.85 12.65
CA LEU A 366 18.63 -1.83 11.58
C LEU A 366 18.72 -0.50 10.83
N ASP A 367 18.60 -0.57 9.51
CA ASP A 367 18.39 0.62 8.70
C ASP A 367 16.96 1.14 8.97
N VAL A 368 16.86 2.39 9.41
CA VAL A 368 15.58 3.00 9.79
C VAL A 368 15.01 3.78 8.60
N PHE A 369 13.80 3.43 8.20
CA PHE A 369 13.05 4.07 7.14
C PHE A 369 11.83 4.75 7.76
N GLU A 370 11.85 6.08 7.79
CA GLU A 370 10.77 6.85 8.38
C GLU A 370 9.77 7.30 7.32
N ILE A 371 8.49 7.03 7.56
CA ILE A 371 7.40 7.61 6.78
C ILE A 371 7.05 8.99 7.33
N ASP A 372 6.87 9.93 6.41
CA ASP A 372 6.47 11.29 6.72
C ASP A 372 4.94 11.35 6.67
N VAL A 373 4.31 11.29 7.85
CA VAL A 373 2.84 11.36 7.96
C VAL A 373 2.42 12.82 8.12
N LEU A 374 2.88 13.68 7.19
CA LEU A 374 2.58 15.12 7.02
C LEU A 374 3.61 16.09 7.63
N HIS A 375 4.10 17.00 6.78
CA HIS A 375 4.62 18.29 7.22
C HIS A 375 3.47 19.30 7.37
N SER A 376 3.32 19.86 8.58
CA SER A 376 2.31 20.88 8.92
C SER A 376 2.57 22.27 8.31
N LYS A 377 3.69 22.48 7.62
CA LYS A 377 4.18 23.82 7.27
C LYS A 377 3.63 24.39 5.96
N ASP A 378 3.14 23.54 5.06
CA ASP A 378 2.79 23.95 3.68
C ASP A 378 1.31 23.68 3.34
N VAL A 379 0.43 23.57 4.34
CA VAL A 379 -0.90 22.98 4.18
C VAL A 379 -1.99 23.83 4.82
N SER A 380 -3.13 23.97 4.14
CA SER A 380 -4.35 24.57 4.71
C SER A 380 -4.81 23.76 5.93
N SER A 381 -5.23 24.43 7.00
CA SER A 381 -5.65 23.75 8.23
C SER A 381 -6.82 22.77 8.01
N SER A 382 -7.72 23.08 7.07
CA SER A 382 -8.85 22.24 6.71
C SER A 382 -8.43 20.93 6.04
N ASP A 383 -7.46 20.95 5.11
CA ASP A 383 -6.99 19.73 4.45
C ASP A 383 -6.29 18.78 5.44
N PHE A 384 -5.58 19.36 6.41
CA PHE A 384 -4.94 18.61 7.47
C PHE A 384 -5.98 17.93 8.37
N GLU A 385 -7.01 18.65 8.83
CA GLU A 385 -8.08 18.10 9.66
C GLU A 385 -8.86 16.99 8.93
N ASN A 386 -9.21 17.20 7.66
CA ASN A 386 -9.89 16.22 6.83
C ASN A 386 -9.11 14.91 6.73
N PHE A 387 -7.80 14.99 6.45
CA PHE A 387 -6.97 13.80 6.38
C PHE A 387 -6.75 13.15 7.76
N ALA A 388 -6.46 13.94 8.79
CA ALA A 388 -6.24 13.45 10.16
C ALA A 388 -7.44 12.64 10.67
N SER A 389 -8.66 13.10 10.37
CA SER A 389 -9.90 12.39 10.76
C SER A 389 -10.02 11.00 10.14
N LYS A 390 -9.44 10.76 8.96
CA LYS A 390 -9.48 9.47 8.24
C LYS A 390 -8.35 8.50 8.61
N ILE A 391 -7.38 8.92 9.43
CA ILE A 391 -6.22 8.08 9.82
C ILE A 391 -6.14 7.78 11.32
N SER A 392 -7.18 8.11 12.09
CA SER A 392 -7.17 7.97 13.54
C SER A 392 -8.04 6.80 13.99
N SER A 393 -7.43 5.64 14.28
CA SER A 393 -8.14 4.51 14.91
C SER A 393 -8.86 4.90 16.21
N THR A 394 -8.34 5.90 16.94
CA THR A 394 -8.98 6.37 18.18
C THR A 394 -10.28 7.11 17.90
N ASP A 395 -10.35 7.91 16.83
CA ASP A 395 -11.59 8.57 16.41
C ASP A 395 -12.61 7.55 15.87
N ILE A 396 -12.15 6.53 15.13
CA ILE A 396 -13.03 5.43 14.68
C ILE A 396 -13.63 4.70 15.88
N ARG A 397 -12.83 4.35 16.89
CA ARG A 397 -13.34 3.73 18.12
C ARG A 397 -14.32 4.62 18.86
N ARG A 398 -14.08 5.94 18.93
CA ARG A 398 -15.02 6.90 19.54
C ARG A 398 -16.38 6.84 18.84
N GLN A 399 -16.39 6.96 17.51
CA GLN A 399 -17.62 6.93 16.71
C GLN A 399 -18.38 5.61 16.88
N ARG A 400 -17.67 4.47 16.90
CA ARG A 400 -18.30 3.16 17.14
C ARG A 400 -18.92 3.07 18.54
N MET A 401 -18.26 3.60 19.57
CA MET A 401 -18.84 3.65 20.93
C MET A 401 -20.09 4.51 20.98
N GLU A 402 -20.07 5.71 20.38
CA GLU A 402 -21.24 6.60 20.32
C GLU A 402 -22.43 5.91 19.62
N GLN A 403 -22.18 5.14 18.56
CA GLN A 403 -23.22 4.36 17.87
C GLN A 403 -23.76 3.19 18.70
N LEU A 404 -22.90 2.53 19.49
CA LEU A 404 -23.31 1.46 20.39
C LEU A 404 -24.17 2.00 21.55
N GLU A 405 -23.83 3.17 22.07
CA GLU A 405 -24.61 3.87 23.10
C GLU A 405 -25.95 4.36 22.57
N ALA A 406 -26.01 4.89 21.35
CA ALA A 406 -27.25 5.34 20.72
C ALA A 406 -28.25 4.21 20.38
N LYS A 407 -27.79 2.95 20.34
CA LYS A 407 -28.61 1.75 20.09
C LYS A 407 -29.11 1.07 21.37
N LYS A 408 -28.63 1.48 22.53
CA LYS A 408 -29.11 1.03 23.85
C LYS A 408 -30.25 1.94 24.31
#